data_AF-A0A1M3QLR7-F1
#
_entry.id   AF-A0A1M3QLR7-F1
#
_cell.length_a   1.000
_cell.length_b   1.000
_cell.length_c   1.000
_cell.angle_alpha   90.00
_cell.angle_beta   90.00
_cell.angle_gamma   90.00
#
_symmetry.space_group_name_H-M   'P 1'
#
loop_
_entity.id
_entity.type
_entity.pdbx_description
1 polymer ?
#
loop_
_entity_poly.entity_id
_entity_poly.type
_entity_poly.pdbx_seq_one_letter_code
_entity_poly.pdbx_strand_id
1 'polypeptide(L)'
;MTAPGAGAAGATRACPHCRETILASAEVCPACNHKLRFGGPVGELAAPAALTPLRVEGSFRNPADSGAWEYSMVLTIRNERGEEIARRLVGVGAMQPGEQRTFALSVEMNPASAKRTRH
;
A
#
# COMPACT_ATOMS: atom_id res chain seq x y z
N MET A 1 31.01 15.86 0.06
CA MET A 1 30.15 14.71 0.42
C MET A 1 28.72 15.07 0.05
N THR A 2 28.19 14.40 -0.98
CA THR A 2 26.89 14.71 -1.59
C THR A 2 25.76 14.28 -0.65
N ALA A 3 24.84 15.20 -0.35
CA ALA A 3 23.66 14.91 0.47
C ALA A 3 22.81 13.81 -0.19
N PRO A 4 22.24 12.85 0.57
CA PRO A 4 21.26 11.93 0.02
C PRO A 4 20.03 12.75 -0.35
N GLY A 5 19.82 12.96 -1.66
CA GLY A 5 18.65 13.67 -2.14
C GLY A 5 17.38 12.95 -1.67
N ALA A 6 16.36 13.72 -1.30
CA ALA A 6 14.99 13.22 -1.29
C ALA A 6 14.78 12.44 -2.60
N GLY A 7 14.46 11.16 -2.48
CA GLY A 7 14.34 10.27 -3.64
C GLY A 7 13.38 10.87 -4.67
N ALA A 8 13.64 10.61 -5.96
CA ALA A 8 12.71 10.99 -7.01
C ALA A 8 11.30 10.46 -6.69
N ALA A 9 10.26 11.16 -7.15
CA ALA A 9 8.88 10.70 -6.97
C ALA A 9 8.73 9.25 -7.47
N GLY A 10 8.14 8.38 -6.64
CA GLY A 10 8.01 6.95 -6.95
C GLY A 10 9.27 6.12 -6.72
N ALA A 11 10.38 6.68 -6.21
CA ALA A 11 11.52 5.89 -5.79
C ALA A 11 11.11 4.88 -4.72
N THR A 12 11.57 3.63 -4.84
CA THR A 12 11.25 2.53 -3.93
C THR A 12 12.47 2.01 -3.19
N ARG A 13 12.23 1.27 -2.12
CA ARG A 13 13.21 0.53 -1.33
C ARG A 13 12.56 -0.69 -0.66
N ALA A 14 13.36 -1.64 -0.17
CA ALA A 14 12.84 -2.74 0.64
C ALA A 14 12.63 -2.30 2.11
N CYS A 15 11.53 -2.72 2.72
CA CYS A 15 11.29 -2.55 4.14
C CYS A 15 12.28 -3.38 4.96
N PRO A 16 12.99 -2.82 5.96
CA PRO A 16 13.93 -3.58 6.79
C PRO A 16 13.25 -4.62 7.70
N HIS A 17 11.94 -4.54 7.91
CA HIS A 17 11.20 -5.47 8.78
C HIS A 17 10.59 -6.64 8.02
N CYS A 18 9.85 -6.37 6.95
CA CYS A 18 9.12 -7.39 6.20
C CYS A 18 9.68 -7.65 4.80
N ARG A 19 10.68 -6.88 4.34
CA ARG A 19 11.28 -6.93 3.00
C ARG A 19 10.37 -6.52 1.84
N GLU A 20 9.15 -6.08 2.12
CA GLU A 20 8.23 -5.57 1.10
C GLU A 20 8.81 -4.35 0.37
N THR A 21 8.51 -4.21 -0.92
CA THR A 21 8.90 -3.01 -1.68
C THR A 21 7.97 -1.86 -1.36
N ILE A 22 8.52 -0.78 -0.80
CA ILE A 22 7.78 0.40 -0.34
C ILE A 22 8.37 1.68 -0.94
N LEU A 23 7.63 2.79 -0.86
CA LEU A 23 8.17 4.09 -1.24
C LEU A 23 9.36 4.46 -0.36
N ALA A 24 10.40 5.02 -0.98
CA ALA A 24 11.60 5.52 -0.29
C ALA A 24 11.29 6.71 0.64
N SER A 25 10.12 7.34 0.50
CA SER A 25 9.61 8.37 1.40
C SER A 25 8.77 7.83 2.55
N ALA A 26 8.45 6.53 2.59
CA ALA A 26 7.59 5.98 3.64
C ALA A 26 8.28 6.02 5.02
N GLU A 27 7.65 6.67 6.00
CA GLU A 27 8.06 6.67 7.41
C GLU A 27 7.47 5.48 8.19
N VAL A 28 6.34 4.94 7.73
CA VAL A 28 5.73 3.71 8.24
C VAL A 28 5.55 2.76 7.05
N CYS A 29 5.88 1.48 7.21
CA CYS A 29 5.68 0.51 6.15
C CYS A 29 4.19 0.16 6.03
N PRO A 30 3.54 0.36 4.87
CA PRO A 30 2.11 0.08 4.70
C PRO A 30 1.76 -1.41 4.85
N ALA A 31 2.72 -2.30 4.59
CA ALA A 31 2.50 -3.75 4.71
C ALA A 31 2.57 -4.28 6.15
N CYS A 32 3.48 -3.76 6.99
CA CYS A 32 3.70 -4.31 8.34
C CYS A 32 3.45 -3.31 9.47
N ASN A 33 3.04 -2.07 9.17
CA ASN A 33 2.76 -0.99 10.12
C ASN A 33 3.91 -0.61 11.08
N HIS A 34 5.13 -1.06 10.80
CA HIS A 34 6.30 -0.67 11.59
C HIS A 34 6.82 0.71 11.16
N LYS A 35 7.14 1.55 12.16
CA LYS A 35 7.87 2.80 11.93
C LYS A 35 9.28 2.50 11.45
N LEU A 36 9.66 3.16 10.38
CA LEU A 36 10.92 2.94 9.70
C LEU A 36 11.87 4.09 10.04
N ARG A 37 13.01 3.76 10.61
CA ARG A 37 14.05 4.75 10.92
C ARG A 37 15.11 4.69 9.84
N PHE A 38 15.09 5.64 8.92
CA PHE A 38 16.13 5.79 7.92
C PHE A 38 17.02 6.96 8.32
N GLY A 39 18.29 6.66 8.64
CA GLY A 39 19.25 7.67 9.07
C GLY A 39 19.54 8.67 7.96
N GLY A 40 19.12 9.91 8.15
CA GLY A 40 19.47 11.08 7.34
C GLY A 40 18.80 12.33 7.90
N PRO A 41 19.47 13.50 7.93
CA PRO A 41 18.87 14.72 8.45
C PRO A 41 17.91 15.27 7.38
N VAL A 42 16.64 14.92 7.48
CA VAL A 42 15.57 15.63 6.78
C VAL A 42 14.58 16.04 7.85
N GLY A 43 14.59 17.34 8.13
CA GLY A 43 13.91 17.95 9.27
C GLY A 43 12.41 17.70 9.27
N GLU A 44 11.88 17.45 10.47
CA GLU A 44 10.86 18.24 11.21
C GLU A 44 9.88 19.17 10.46
N LEU A 45 9.67 19.05 9.15
CA LEU A 45 8.39 19.43 8.57
C LEU A 45 7.55 18.17 8.53
N ALA A 46 6.59 18.10 9.46
CA ALA A 46 5.55 17.09 9.48
C ALA A 46 5.11 16.82 8.04
N ALA A 47 5.38 15.61 7.55
CA ALA A 47 4.87 15.20 6.25
C ALA A 47 3.35 15.44 6.26
N PRO A 48 2.80 16.11 5.24
CA PRO A 48 1.36 16.33 5.18
C PRO A 48 0.67 14.97 5.34
N ALA A 49 -0.38 14.94 6.15
CA ALA A 49 -1.09 13.71 6.47
C ALA A 49 -1.45 12.96 5.17
N ALA A 50 -1.17 11.66 5.15
CA ALA A 50 -1.49 10.82 4.01
C ALA A 50 -2.98 10.91 3.69
N LEU A 51 -3.30 11.19 2.43
CA LEU A 51 -4.67 11.17 1.94
C LEU A 51 -5.05 9.73 1.62
N THR A 52 -6.26 9.31 1.98
CA THR A 52 -6.82 8.00 1.59
C THR A 52 -7.96 8.20 0.60
N PRO A 53 -7.68 8.50 -0.68
CA PRO A 53 -8.71 8.80 -1.67
C PRO A 53 -9.65 7.63 -1.98
N LEU A 54 -9.23 6.39 -1.73
CA LEU A 54 -10.06 5.20 -1.93
C LEU A 54 -9.92 4.25 -0.75
N ARG A 55 -11.05 3.90 -0.16
CA ARG A 55 -11.17 2.82 0.82
C ARG A 55 -12.41 2.00 0.49
N VAL A 56 -12.24 0.70 0.31
CA VAL A 56 -13.32 -0.26 0.10
C VAL A 56 -13.19 -1.34 1.14
N GLU A 57 -14.27 -1.60 1.87
CA GLU A 57 -14.35 -2.69 2.83
C GLU A 57 -15.63 -3.49 2.55
N GLY A 58 -15.50 -4.80 2.57
CA GLY A 58 -16.62 -5.71 2.37
C GLY A 58 -16.42 -6.98 3.16
N SER A 59 -17.51 -7.62 3.56
CA SER A 59 -17.45 -8.93 4.18
C SER A 59 -18.28 -9.92 3.38
N PHE A 60 -17.80 -11.16 3.35
CA PHE A 60 -18.51 -12.29 2.76
C PHE A 60 -18.68 -13.33 3.85
N ARG A 61 -19.87 -13.94 3.89
CA ARG A 61 -20.17 -15.06 4.75
C ARG A 61 -20.49 -16.26 3.87
N ASN A 62 -19.86 -17.40 4.17
CA ASN A 62 -20.25 -18.66 3.57
C ASN A 62 -21.56 -19.11 4.24
N PRO A 63 -22.66 -19.37 3.51
CA PRO A 63 -23.89 -19.90 4.10
C PRO A 63 -23.63 -21.15 4.96
N ALA A 64 -24.46 -21.38 5.97
CA ALA A 64 -24.26 -22.52 6.88
C ALA A 64 -24.66 -23.87 6.25
N ASP A 65 -25.49 -23.82 5.22
CA ASP A 65 -26.03 -24.95 4.46
C ASP A 65 -25.24 -25.26 3.18
N SER A 66 -24.13 -24.56 2.94
CA SER A 66 -23.23 -24.82 1.82
C SER A 66 -22.06 -25.75 2.21
N GLY A 67 -21.26 -26.16 1.23
CA GLY A 67 -19.93 -26.73 1.45
C GLY A 67 -18.85 -25.65 1.63
N ALA A 68 -17.58 -26.06 1.69
CA ALA A 68 -16.46 -25.11 1.71
C ALA A 68 -16.42 -24.29 0.40
N TRP A 69 -16.23 -22.97 0.51
CA TRP A 69 -16.13 -22.06 -0.63
C TRP A 69 -14.72 -21.53 -0.80
N GLU A 70 -14.18 -21.64 -2.01
CA GLU A 70 -12.88 -21.08 -2.33
C GLU A 70 -12.99 -19.63 -2.82
N TYR A 71 -11.98 -18.81 -2.53
CA TYR A 71 -11.92 -17.43 -2.99
C TYR A 71 -10.52 -17.08 -3.50
N SER A 72 -10.49 -16.11 -4.42
CA SER A 72 -9.29 -15.45 -4.91
C SER A 72 -9.52 -13.94 -4.90
N MET A 73 -8.64 -13.21 -4.22
CA MET A 73 -8.65 -11.75 -4.16
C MET A 73 -7.61 -11.20 -5.13
N VAL A 74 -8.06 -10.48 -6.16
CA VAL A 74 -7.20 -9.90 -7.19
C VAL A 74 -7.36 -8.38 -7.21
N LEU A 75 -6.25 -7.66 -7.13
CA LEU A 75 -6.19 -6.22 -7.36
C LEU A 75 -5.77 -5.94 -8.80
N THR A 76 -6.55 -5.11 -9.49
CA THR A 76 -6.23 -4.61 -10.83
C THR A 76 -6.14 -3.10 -10.80
N ILE A 77 -5.11 -2.52 -11.41
CA ILE A 77 -4.95 -1.08 -11.58
C ILE A 77 -5.03 -0.78 -13.07
N ARG A 78 -5.87 0.18 -13.44
CA ARG A 78 -6.03 0.65 -14.82
C ARG A 78 -5.65 2.12 -14.93
N ASN A 79 -5.13 2.51 -16.09
CA ASN A 79 -4.86 3.92 -16.41
C ASN A 79 -6.14 4.63 -16.89
N GLU A 80 -6.01 5.91 -17.25
CA GLU A 80 -7.10 6.76 -17.73
C GLU A 80 -7.72 6.29 -19.07
N ARG A 81 -6.98 5.48 -19.84
CA ARG A 81 -7.46 4.85 -21.08
C ARG A 81 -8.21 3.54 -20.82
N GLY A 82 -8.27 3.09 -19.57
CA GLY A 82 -8.84 1.81 -19.18
C GLY A 82 -7.90 0.61 -19.37
N GLU A 83 -6.64 0.83 -19.75
CA GLU A 83 -5.67 -0.24 -19.93
C GLU A 83 -5.17 -0.75 -18.57
N GLU A 84 -5.05 -2.07 -18.42
CA GLU A 84 -4.53 -2.70 -17.21
C GLU A 84 -3.01 -2.50 -17.08
N ILE A 85 -2.58 -1.72 -16.09
CA ILE A 85 -1.16 -1.42 -15.83
C ILE A 85 -0.58 -2.28 -14.70
N ALA A 86 -1.43 -2.91 -13.89
CA ALA A 86 -1.00 -3.90 -12.91
C ALA A 86 -2.11 -4.88 -12.56
N ARG A 87 -1.71 -6.13 -12.34
CA ARG A 87 -2.54 -7.21 -11.76
C ARG A 87 -1.78 -7.90 -10.65
N ARG A 88 -2.40 -8.07 -9.49
CA ARG A 88 -1.81 -8.73 -8.32
C ARG A 88 -2.81 -9.66 -7.65
N LEU A 89 -2.43 -10.91 -7.46
CA LEU A 89 -3.12 -11.83 -6.55
C LEU A 89 -2.73 -11.45 -5.12
N VAL A 90 -3.71 -11.00 -4.33
CA VAL A 90 -3.50 -10.53 -2.95
C VAL A 90 -3.67 -11.66 -1.94
N GLY A 91 -4.59 -12.58 -2.19
CA GLY A 91 -4.80 -13.73 -1.32
C GLY A 91 -5.75 -14.75 -1.95
N VAL A 92 -5.60 -16.02 -1.57
CA VAL A 92 -6.49 -17.13 -1.91
C VAL A 92 -6.77 -17.93 -0.66
N GLY A 93 -7.88 -18.66 -0.65
CA GLY A 93 -8.16 -19.60 0.43
C GLY A 93 -9.55 -20.21 0.32
N ALA A 94 -9.98 -20.88 1.38
CA ALA A 94 -11.31 -21.45 1.49
C ALA A 94 -12.00 -20.99 2.78
N MET A 95 -13.32 -20.85 2.75
CA MET A 95 -14.18 -20.54 3.88
C MET A 95 -15.05 -21.74 4.21
N GLN A 96 -15.03 -22.19 5.46
CA GLN A 96 -15.94 -23.25 5.93
C GLN A 96 -17.37 -22.73 6.08
N PRO A 97 -18.38 -23.63 6.13
CA PRO A 97 -19.78 -23.22 6.29
C PRO A 97 -19.97 -22.34 7.53
N GLY A 98 -20.69 -21.24 7.38
CA GLY A 98 -20.93 -20.26 8.44
C GLY A 98 -19.77 -19.30 8.73
N GLU A 99 -18.56 -19.52 8.20
CA GLU A 99 -17.44 -18.59 8.36
C GLU A 99 -17.74 -17.25 7.69
N GLN A 100 -17.21 -16.16 8.26
CA GLN A 100 -17.23 -14.83 7.67
C GLN A 100 -15.81 -14.29 7.58
N ARG A 101 -15.48 -13.63 6.47
CA ARG A 101 -14.23 -12.88 6.31
C ARG A 101 -14.52 -11.46 5.83
N THR A 102 -13.72 -10.53 6.33
CA THR A 102 -13.72 -9.13 5.90
C THR A 102 -12.47 -8.88 5.07
N PHE A 103 -12.66 -8.17 3.96
CA PHE A 103 -11.62 -7.77 3.04
C PHE A 103 -11.63 -6.25 2.94
N ALA A 104 -10.45 -5.65 3.11
CA ALA A 104 -10.28 -4.21 3.02
C ALA A 104 -9.18 -3.87 2.02
N LEU A 105 -9.41 -2.83 1.23
CA LEU A 105 -8.45 -2.22 0.33
C LEU A 105 -8.42 -0.72 0.61
N SER A 106 -7.21 -0.16 0.74
CA SER A 106 -6.99 1.28 0.83
C SER A 106 -5.90 1.71 -0.15
N VAL A 107 -6.10 2.87 -0.77
CA VAL A 107 -5.08 3.58 -1.53
C VAL A 107 -4.70 4.81 -0.72
N GLU A 108 -3.42 4.88 -0.33
CA GLU A 108 -2.86 6.00 0.41
C GLU A 108 -1.93 6.81 -0.51
N MET A 109 -2.08 8.13 -0.48
CA MET A 109 -1.35 9.05 -1.35
C MET A 109 -0.69 10.15 -0.53
N ASN A 110 0.57 10.43 -0.84
CA ASN A 110 1.34 11.54 -0.31
C ASN A 110 1.84 12.41 -1.46
N PRO A 111 1.82 13.74 -1.36
CA PRO A 111 2.47 14.59 -2.35
C PRO A 111 3.97 14.29 -2.37
N ALA A 112 4.54 14.09 -3.56
CA ALA A 112 5.98 13.99 -3.69
C ALA A 112 6.61 15.35 -3.36
N SER A 113 7.68 15.38 -2.55
CA SER A 113 8.38 16.62 -2.24
C SER A 113 8.97 17.22 -3.52
N ALA A 114 8.45 18.36 -3.97
CA ALA A 114 9.00 19.09 -5.12
C ALA A 114 10.36 19.69 -4.74
N LYS A 115 11.40 19.47 -5.55
CA LYS A 115 12.65 20.25 -5.45
C LYS A 115 12.32 21.71 -5.74
N ARG A 116 12.40 22.59 -4.74
CA ARG A 116 12.40 24.05 -4.98
C ARG A 116 13.68 24.41 -5.75
N THR A 117 13.57 24.68 -7.04
CA THR A 117 14.62 25.35 -7.80
C THR A 117 14.72 26.79 -7.27
N ARG A 118 15.86 27.15 -6.66
CA ARG A 118 16.16 28.56 -6.37
C ARG A 118 16.63 29.18 -7.69
N HIS A 119 15.93 30.20 -8.16
CA HIS A 119 16.41 31.12 -9.19
C HIS A 119 17.35 32.13 -8.56
#